data_AF-A0A356Z4U2-F1
#
_entry.id   AF-A0A356Z4U2-F1
#
_cell.length_a   1.000
_cell.length_b   1.000
_cell.length_c   1.000
_cell.angle_alpha   90.00
_cell.angle_beta   90.00
_cell.angle_gamma   90.00
#
_symmetry.space_group_name_H-M   'P 1'
#
loop_
_entity.id
_entity.type
_entity.pdbx_description
1 polymer ?
#
loop_
_entity_poly.entity_id
_entity_poly.type
_entity_poly.pdbx_seq_one_letter_code
_entity_poly.pdbx_strand_id
1 'polypeptide(L)'
;AGVGYHYAVYPDGSIWRGRPEWARGAHAYQDPQHDANVDGIGICLIGNFQTEKPTEEQMESLVWLIQDIHIRFPGIAVIGHKHVMPTACPGALFPWKELYARLEDDEMTYKTLNDVPDWGKPVVQKLINRGSLAGDGKGNINLPESTLKTLVILDREGVLK
;
A
#
# COMPACT_ATOMS: atom_id res chain seq x y z
N ALA A 1 30.96 -8.03 -4.13
CA ALA A 1 29.82 -7.40 -3.43
C ALA A 1 28.74 -7.09 -4.47
N GLY A 2 27.46 -7.29 -4.16
CA GLY A 2 26.33 -7.02 -5.06
C GLY A 2 25.36 -6.01 -4.47
N VAL A 3 24.36 -5.57 -5.25
CA VAL A 3 23.32 -4.63 -4.81
C VAL A 3 22.59 -5.14 -3.56
N GLY A 4 22.34 -4.26 -2.59
CA GLY A 4 21.67 -4.62 -1.33
C GLY A 4 20.15 -4.65 -1.39
N TYR A 5 19.56 -4.05 -2.43
CA TYR A 5 18.12 -3.90 -2.61
C TYR A 5 17.54 -4.99 -3.52
N HIS A 6 16.25 -5.25 -3.38
CA HIS A 6 15.49 -6.12 -4.29
C HIS A 6 15.08 -5.37 -5.56
N TYR A 7 14.82 -4.06 -5.43
CA TYR A 7 14.44 -3.19 -6.53
C TYR A 7 15.18 -1.86 -6.48
N ALA A 8 15.48 -1.32 -7.66
CA ALA A 8 15.94 0.04 -7.84
C ALA A 8 15.06 0.76 -8.87
N VAL A 9 14.58 1.96 -8.55
CA VAL A 9 13.72 2.78 -9.43
C VAL A 9 14.50 4.02 -9.85
N TYR A 10 14.78 4.12 -11.14
CA TYR A 10 15.57 5.21 -11.72
C TYR A 10 14.70 6.46 -12.02
N PRO A 11 15.31 7.64 -12.21
CA PRO A 11 14.56 8.89 -12.48
C PRO A 11 13.64 8.85 -13.69
N ASP A 12 13.89 7.96 -14.65
CA ASP A 12 13.04 7.73 -15.82
C ASP A 12 11.88 6.76 -15.57
N GLY A 13 11.69 6.32 -14.33
CA GLY A 13 10.69 5.33 -13.93
C GLY A 13 11.11 3.86 -14.14
N SER A 14 12.27 3.60 -14.74
CA SER A 14 12.66 2.21 -14.98
C SER A 14 12.92 1.46 -13.65
N ILE A 15 12.28 0.29 -13.52
CA ILE A 15 12.42 -0.60 -12.36
C ILE A 15 13.42 -1.70 -12.70
N TRP A 16 14.50 -1.75 -11.93
CA TRP A 16 15.55 -2.76 -12.06
C TRP A 16 15.50 -3.72 -10.88
N ARG A 17 15.52 -5.02 -11.21
CA ARG A 17 15.59 -6.07 -10.19
C ARG A 17 17.03 -6.25 -9.72
N GLY A 18 17.22 -6.19 -8.42
CA GLY A 18 18.46 -6.52 -7.73
C GLY A 18 18.42 -7.94 -7.19
N ARG A 19 18.43 -8.07 -5.85
CA ARG A 19 18.33 -9.37 -5.19
C ARG A 19 16.98 -10.03 -5.44
N PRO A 20 16.93 -11.38 -5.56
CA PRO A 20 15.67 -12.10 -5.50
C PRO A 20 14.95 -11.83 -4.17
N GLU A 21 13.63 -11.70 -4.19
CA GLU A 21 12.83 -11.34 -3.00
C GLU A 21 12.83 -12.38 -1.89
N TRP A 22 13.17 -13.64 -2.20
CA TRP A 22 13.36 -14.70 -1.21
C TRP A 22 14.73 -14.66 -0.53
N ALA A 23 15.68 -13.90 -1.09
CA ALA A 23 17.03 -13.82 -0.58
C ALA A 23 17.15 -12.68 0.43
N ARG A 24 17.98 -12.87 1.46
CA ARG A 24 18.28 -11.80 2.42
C ARG A 24 18.85 -10.57 1.70
N GLY A 25 18.28 -9.41 2.02
CA GLY A 25 18.73 -8.09 1.59
C GLY A 25 20.03 -7.63 2.27
N ALA A 26 20.47 -6.43 1.91
CA ALA A 26 21.51 -5.69 2.63
C ALA A 26 21.18 -4.18 2.58
N HIS A 27 19.96 -3.84 2.97
CA HIS A 27 19.35 -2.51 2.86
C HIS A 27 18.94 -1.89 4.20
N ALA A 28 18.59 -2.66 5.23
CA ALA A 28 18.28 -2.13 6.57
C ALA A 28 18.40 -3.19 7.68
N TYR A 29 19.31 -2.95 8.64
CA TYR A 29 19.48 -3.76 9.86
C TYR A 29 20.04 -2.89 10.98
N GLN A 30 19.29 -2.75 12.07
CA GLN A 30 19.77 -2.06 13.27
C GLN A 30 20.03 -3.05 14.42
N ASP A 31 19.07 -3.93 14.71
CA ASP A 31 19.13 -4.92 15.79
C ASP A 31 18.16 -6.10 15.47
N PRO A 32 18.09 -7.17 16.29
CA PRO A 32 17.23 -8.31 16.00
C PRO A 32 15.72 -8.01 15.92
N GLN A 33 15.25 -6.89 16.48
CA GLN A 33 13.86 -6.45 16.35
C GLN A 33 13.63 -5.56 15.11
N HIS A 34 14.71 -5.06 14.49
CA HIS A 34 14.69 -4.14 13.35
C HIS A 34 15.58 -4.67 12.20
N ASP A 35 15.41 -5.94 11.83
CA ASP A 35 16.14 -6.61 10.75
C ASP A 35 15.29 -6.75 9.47
N ALA A 36 15.05 -5.61 8.80
CA ALA A 36 14.28 -5.60 7.57
C ALA A 36 15.00 -6.28 6.38
N ASN A 37 16.26 -6.74 6.53
CA ASN A 37 16.92 -7.53 5.50
C ASN A 37 16.35 -8.94 5.37
N VAL A 38 15.65 -9.44 6.40
CA VAL A 38 15.15 -10.82 6.46
C VAL A 38 13.67 -10.89 6.09
N ASP A 39 12.87 -9.93 6.54
CA ASP A 39 11.40 -9.93 6.40
C ASP A 39 10.86 -8.77 5.55
N GLY A 40 11.74 -7.94 4.98
CA GLY A 40 11.36 -6.78 4.17
C GLY A 40 11.82 -6.85 2.71
N ILE A 41 11.10 -6.14 1.84
CA ILE A 41 11.48 -5.91 0.45
C ILE A 41 12.09 -4.51 0.30
N GLY A 42 13.42 -4.41 0.26
CA GLY A 42 14.11 -3.15 -0.03
C GLY A 42 13.91 -2.63 -1.46
N ILE A 43 13.30 -1.44 -1.57
CA ILE A 43 13.18 -0.65 -2.80
C ILE A 43 14.06 0.61 -2.67
N CYS A 44 14.95 0.84 -3.62
CA CYS A 44 15.79 2.04 -3.67
C CYS A 44 15.35 2.96 -4.80
N LEU A 45 14.91 4.18 -4.49
CA LEU A 45 14.77 5.22 -5.51
C LEU A 45 16.13 5.89 -5.72
N ILE A 46 16.58 5.95 -6.96
CA ILE A 46 17.86 6.57 -7.33
C ILE A 46 17.70 8.08 -7.30
N GLY A 47 18.37 8.75 -6.35
CA GLY A 47 18.35 10.20 -6.18
C GLY A 47 18.78 10.63 -4.78
N ASN A 48 18.94 11.94 -4.56
CA ASN A 48 19.20 12.50 -3.23
C ASN A 48 18.01 13.35 -2.75
N PHE A 49 17.03 12.69 -2.13
CA PHE A 49 15.82 13.39 -1.69
C PHE A 49 15.97 14.18 -0.38
N GLN A 50 17.19 14.45 0.06
CA GLN A 50 17.46 15.55 0.99
C GLN A 50 17.44 16.91 0.27
N THR A 51 17.76 16.93 -1.03
CA THR A 51 17.94 18.18 -1.80
C THR A 51 16.96 18.33 -2.97
N GLU A 52 16.37 17.24 -3.44
CA GLU A 52 15.37 17.25 -4.53
C GLU A 52 14.17 16.36 -4.22
N LYS A 53 13.10 16.44 -5.02
CA LYS A 53 11.99 15.49 -4.95
C LYS A 53 12.23 14.35 -5.96
N PRO A 54 11.68 13.14 -5.72
CA PRO A 54 11.58 12.13 -6.76
C PRO A 54 10.86 12.67 -8.00
N THR A 55 11.18 12.14 -9.18
CA THR A 55 10.44 12.47 -10.40
C THR A 55 9.04 11.87 -10.36
N GLU A 56 8.16 12.38 -11.23
CA GLU A 56 6.79 11.86 -11.35
C GLU A 56 6.83 10.39 -11.80
N GLU A 57 7.67 10.06 -12.78
CA GLU A 57 7.86 8.72 -13.32
C GLU A 57 8.39 7.74 -12.25
N GLN A 58 9.22 8.22 -11.32
CA GLN A 58 9.65 7.43 -10.15
C GLN A 58 8.48 7.15 -9.20
N MET A 59 7.64 8.14 -8.94
CA MET A 59 6.50 8.00 -8.04
C MET A 59 5.44 7.05 -8.62
N GLU A 60 5.12 7.17 -9.90
CA GLU A 60 4.22 6.24 -10.60
C GLU A 60 4.74 4.79 -10.52
N SER A 61 6.02 4.59 -10.84
CA SER A 61 6.64 3.27 -10.82
C SER A 61 6.73 2.68 -9.41
N LEU A 62 6.97 3.52 -8.41
CA LEU A 62 6.97 3.12 -7.01
C LEU A 62 5.58 2.66 -6.54
N VAL A 63 4.53 3.42 -6.89
CA VAL A 63 3.14 3.06 -6.53
C VAL A 63 2.77 1.71 -7.14
N TRP A 64 3.01 1.55 -8.44
CA TRP A 64 2.76 0.29 -9.15
C TRP A 64 3.51 -0.89 -8.50
N LEU A 65 4.79 -0.69 -8.19
CA LEU A 65 5.63 -1.74 -7.58
C LEU A 65 5.15 -2.11 -6.18
N ILE A 66 4.77 -1.15 -5.35
CA ILE A 66 4.23 -1.41 -4.01
C ILE A 66 2.93 -2.20 -4.10
N GLN A 67 2.05 -1.86 -5.04
CA GLN A 67 0.79 -2.59 -5.24
C GLN A 67 1.03 -4.03 -5.71
N ASP A 68 1.94 -4.24 -6.67
CA ASP A 68 2.35 -5.58 -7.10
C ASP A 68 2.91 -6.40 -5.92
N ILE A 69 3.75 -5.79 -5.10
CA ILE A 69 4.28 -6.40 -3.87
C ILE A 69 3.14 -6.73 -2.90
N HIS A 70 2.18 -5.84 -2.68
CA HIS A 70 1.03 -6.08 -1.80
C HIS A 70 0.13 -7.23 -2.29
N ILE A 71 0.00 -7.44 -3.60
CA ILE A 71 -0.71 -8.60 -4.16
C ILE A 71 0.01 -9.90 -3.78
N ARG A 72 1.35 -9.91 -3.81
CA ARG A 72 2.17 -11.10 -3.53
C ARG A 72 2.44 -11.31 -2.04
N PHE A 73 2.46 -10.25 -1.26
CA PHE A 73 2.70 -10.22 0.18
C PHE A 73 1.65 -9.33 0.88
N PRO A 74 0.40 -9.81 1.04
CA PRO A 74 -0.67 -9.02 1.63
C PRO A 74 -0.35 -8.54 3.04
N GLY A 75 -0.58 -7.25 3.30
CA GLY A 75 -0.43 -6.64 4.63
C GLY A 75 1.01 -6.27 5.02
N ILE A 76 1.99 -6.44 4.13
CA ILE A 76 3.35 -5.94 4.37
C ILE A 76 3.31 -4.40 4.49
N ALA A 77 3.98 -3.86 5.51
CA ALA A 77 3.96 -2.42 5.77
C ALA A 77 4.93 -1.65 4.87
N VAL A 78 4.51 -0.49 4.37
CA VAL A 78 5.40 0.46 3.67
C VAL A 78 6.07 1.36 4.71
N ILE A 79 7.38 1.20 4.90
CA ILE A 79 8.15 1.94 5.91
C ILE A 79 9.40 2.58 5.31
N GLY A 80 9.78 3.76 5.82
CA GLY A 80 11.01 4.44 5.42
C GLY A 80 12.23 3.89 6.17
N HIS A 81 13.40 3.93 5.54
CA HIS A 81 14.64 3.45 6.15
C HIS A 81 14.95 4.15 7.49
N LYS A 82 14.70 5.46 7.61
CA LYS A 82 14.83 6.23 8.86
C LYS A 82 13.95 5.74 10.02
N HIS A 83 12.91 4.95 9.74
CA HIS A 83 12.06 4.37 10.78
C HIS A 83 12.62 3.04 11.31
N VAL A 84 13.56 2.43 10.58
CA VAL A 84 14.21 1.16 10.94
C VAL A 84 15.64 1.39 11.44
N MET A 85 16.27 2.49 11.01
CA MET A 85 17.69 2.80 11.24
C MET A 85 17.88 4.30 11.50
N PRO A 86 18.92 4.72 12.25
CA PRO A 86 19.28 6.13 12.41
C PRO A 86 19.93 6.67 11.12
N THR A 87 19.10 6.99 10.12
CA THR A 87 19.52 7.46 8.81
C THR A 87 18.65 8.61 8.30
N ALA A 88 19.20 9.38 7.35
CA ALA A 88 18.48 10.44 6.65
C ALA A 88 17.58 9.90 5.52
N CYS A 89 17.73 8.63 5.13
CA CYS A 89 16.98 7.97 4.05
C CYS A 89 15.50 7.74 4.44
N PRO A 90 14.49 8.00 3.58
CA PRO A 90 14.61 8.25 2.14
C PRO A 90 14.85 9.71 1.75
N GLY A 91 15.06 10.63 2.67
CA GLY A 91 15.17 12.05 2.34
C GLY A 91 14.10 12.89 3.04
N ALA A 92 14.42 14.16 3.29
CA ALA A 92 13.48 15.12 3.87
C ALA A 92 12.37 15.53 2.88
N LEU A 93 12.66 15.50 1.58
CA LEU A 93 11.76 15.88 0.49
C LEU A 93 11.04 14.69 -0.15
N PHE A 94 11.24 13.47 0.35
CA PHE A 94 10.46 12.32 -0.09
C PHE A 94 8.96 12.52 0.24
N PRO A 95 8.05 12.46 -0.74
CA PRO A 95 6.68 12.92 -0.59
C PRO A 95 5.75 11.84 0.01
N TRP A 96 5.94 11.51 1.29
CA TRP A 96 5.17 10.47 1.99
C TRP A 96 3.64 10.64 1.88
N LYS A 97 3.14 11.87 2.07
CA LYS A 97 1.69 12.14 2.00
C LYS A 97 1.11 11.83 0.62
N GLU A 98 1.87 12.15 -0.42
CA GLU A 98 1.47 11.92 -1.80
C GLU A 98 1.51 10.43 -2.15
N LEU A 99 2.55 9.71 -1.71
CA LEU A 99 2.64 8.26 -1.87
C LEU A 99 1.40 7.56 -1.28
N TYR A 100 1.03 7.89 -0.03
CA TYR A 100 -0.13 7.27 0.60
C TYR A 100 -1.45 7.63 -0.11
N ALA A 101 -1.62 8.87 -0.55
CA ALA A 101 -2.80 9.26 -1.32
C ALA A 101 -2.93 8.43 -2.62
N ARG A 102 -1.82 8.23 -3.36
CA ARG A 102 -1.81 7.41 -4.57
C ARG A 102 -2.09 5.93 -4.29
N LEU A 103 -1.65 5.40 -3.15
CA LEU A 103 -1.91 4.02 -2.75
C LEU A 103 -3.35 3.82 -2.27
N GLU A 104 -4.00 4.85 -1.73
CA GLU A 104 -5.41 4.84 -1.33
C GLU A 104 -6.36 4.98 -2.53
N ASP A 105 -6.02 5.81 -3.52
CA ASP A 105 -6.87 6.10 -4.68
C ASP A 105 -7.14 4.88 -5.60
N ASP A 106 -6.28 3.86 -5.57
CA ASP A 106 -6.44 2.63 -6.36
C ASP A 106 -7.28 1.54 -5.67
N GLU A 107 -7.70 1.74 -4.41
CA GLU A 107 -8.71 0.86 -3.82
C GLU A 107 -10.10 1.19 -4.40
N MET A 108 -10.63 0.28 -5.22
CA MET A 108 -11.96 0.41 -5.79
C MET A 108 -12.99 0.70 -4.70
N THR A 109 -13.55 1.91 -4.72
CA THR A 109 -14.49 2.40 -3.72
C THR A 109 -15.85 2.62 -4.35
N TYR A 110 -16.86 1.94 -3.81
CA TYR A 110 -18.26 2.08 -4.24
C TYR A 110 -18.86 3.31 -3.58
N LYS A 111 -19.08 4.38 -4.35
CA LYS A 111 -19.58 5.66 -3.82
C LYS A 111 -20.99 5.54 -3.30
N THR A 112 -21.86 4.87 -4.03
CA THR A 112 -23.27 4.69 -3.72
C THR A 112 -23.64 3.21 -3.70
N LEU A 113 -24.80 2.87 -3.15
CA LEU A 113 -25.35 1.52 -3.22
C LEU A 113 -25.49 1.01 -4.67
N ASN A 114 -25.69 1.90 -5.63
CA ASN A 114 -25.84 1.52 -7.05
C ASN A 114 -24.52 1.09 -7.68
N ASP A 115 -23.40 1.55 -7.15
CA ASP A 115 -22.07 1.18 -7.62
C ASP A 115 -21.64 -0.19 -7.07
N VAL A 116 -22.30 -0.65 -6.00
CA VAL A 116 -22.01 -1.95 -5.37
C VAL A 116 -22.44 -3.09 -6.29
N PRO A 117 -21.54 -4.05 -6.59
CA PRO A 117 -21.87 -5.20 -7.43
C PRO A 117 -22.91 -6.12 -6.78
N ASP A 118 -23.66 -6.85 -7.61
CA ASP A 118 -24.81 -7.67 -7.19
C ASP A 118 -24.48 -8.67 -6.07
N TRP A 119 -23.24 -9.18 -6.01
CA TRP A 119 -22.82 -10.13 -4.99
C TRP A 119 -22.71 -9.52 -3.59
N GLY A 120 -22.50 -8.21 -3.49
CA GLY A 120 -22.36 -7.47 -2.23
C GLY A 120 -23.54 -6.56 -1.91
N LYS A 121 -24.36 -6.22 -2.91
CA LYS A 121 -25.50 -5.32 -2.76
C LYS A 121 -26.51 -5.76 -1.68
N PRO A 122 -26.84 -7.06 -1.50
CA PRO A 122 -27.78 -7.50 -0.47
C PRO A 122 -27.32 -7.18 0.96
N VAL A 123 -26.05 -7.45 1.31
CA VAL A 123 -25.53 -7.15 2.65
C VAL A 123 -25.45 -5.66 2.89
N VAL A 124 -25.00 -4.88 1.89
CA VAL A 124 -24.93 -3.41 2.03
C VAL A 124 -26.32 -2.83 2.24
N GLN A 125 -27.32 -3.27 1.46
CA GLN A 125 -28.71 -2.85 1.65
C GLN A 125 -29.25 -3.23 3.03
N LYS A 126 -28.97 -4.45 3.52
CA LYS A 126 -29.33 -4.91 4.87
C LYS A 126 -28.74 -3.98 5.94
N LEU A 127 -27.46 -3.62 5.82
CA LEU A 127 -26.75 -2.75 6.75
C LEU A 127 -27.26 -1.30 6.74
N ILE A 128 -27.60 -0.77 5.56
CA ILE A 128 -28.23 0.56 5.41
C ILE A 128 -29.62 0.57 6.05
N ASN A 129 -30.45 -0.43 5.75
CA ASN A 129 -31.83 -0.50 6.25
C ASN A 129 -31.91 -0.55 7.78
N ARG A 130 -30.95 -1.19 8.43
CA ARG A 130 -30.86 -1.25 9.90
C ARG A 130 -30.07 -0.09 10.53
N GLY A 131 -29.60 0.87 9.72
CA GLY A 131 -28.85 2.04 10.16
C GLY A 131 -27.41 1.76 10.61
N SER A 132 -26.87 0.56 10.37
CA SER A 132 -25.46 0.26 10.70
C SER A 132 -24.47 0.85 9.72
N LEU A 133 -24.89 1.14 8.48
CA LEU A 133 -24.10 1.83 7.47
C LEU A 133 -24.86 3.09 7.04
N ALA A 134 -24.41 4.26 7.49
CA ALA A 134 -25.09 5.54 7.28
C ALA A 134 -24.48 6.42 6.18
N GLY A 135 -23.25 6.13 5.75
CA GLY A 135 -22.55 6.95 4.75
C GLY A 135 -22.18 8.35 5.26
N ASP A 136 -21.99 9.30 4.34
CA ASP A 136 -21.60 10.69 4.62
C ASP A 136 -22.78 11.66 4.85
N GLY A 137 -24.01 11.14 4.88
CA GLY A 137 -25.24 11.94 4.98
C GLY A 137 -25.66 12.67 3.70
N LYS A 138 -24.91 12.53 2.58
CA LYS A 138 -25.24 13.08 1.26
C LYS A 138 -25.62 12.00 0.23
N GLY A 139 -25.82 10.77 0.70
CA GLY A 139 -26.15 9.61 -0.13
C GLY A 139 -24.94 8.78 -0.56
N ASN A 140 -23.72 9.15 -0.14
CA ASN A 140 -22.53 8.35 -0.43
C ASN A 140 -22.23 7.40 0.72
N ILE A 141 -22.02 6.12 0.41
CA ILE A 141 -21.53 5.10 1.35
C ILE A 141 -20.00 5.03 1.38
N ASN A 142 -19.33 5.43 0.29
CA ASN A 142 -17.87 5.38 0.11
C ASN A 142 -17.25 4.09 0.66
N LEU A 143 -17.73 2.95 0.14
CA LEU A 143 -17.39 1.63 0.66
C LEU A 143 -16.23 1.02 -0.14
N PRO A 144 -15.04 0.84 0.45
CA PRO A 144 -13.92 0.18 -0.24
C PRO A 144 -14.23 -1.30 -0.53
N GLU A 145 -13.73 -1.84 -1.64
CA GLU A 145 -14.01 -3.21 -2.06
C GLU A 145 -13.53 -4.25 -1.04
N SER A 146 -12.41 -4.02 -0.36
CA SER A 146 -11.93 -4.90 0.72
C SER A 146 -12.92 -4.97 1.89
N THR A 147 -13.52 -3.82 2.23
CA THR A 147 -14.55 -3.73 3.27
C THR A 147 -15.82 -4.44 2.83
N LEU A 148 -16.23 -4.27 1.56
CA LEU A 148 -17.37 -5.01 1.01
C LEU A 148 -17.16 -6.52 1.08
N LYS A 149 -15.98 -7.03 0.66
CA LYS A 149 -15.63 -8.45 0.76
C LYS A 149 -15.71 -8.94 2.21
N THR A 150 -15.18 -8.17 3.15
CA THR A 150 -15.23 -8.49 4.58
C THR A 150 -16.68 -8.58 5.08
N LEU A 151 -17.52 -7.60 4.76
CA LEU A 151 -18.94 -7.60 5.16
C LEU A 151 -19.70 -8.80 4.58
N VAL A 152 -19.44 -9.16 3.32
CA VAL A 152 -20.04 -10.33 2.68
C VAL A 152 -19.62 -11.63 3.37
N ILE A 153 -18.34 -11.78 3.73
CA ILE A 153 -17.87 -12.95 4.48
C ILE A 153 -18.58 -13.02 5.84
N LEU A 154 -18.63 -11.92 6.58
CA LEU A 154 -19.29 -11.87 7.89
C LEU A 154 -20.80 -12.15 7.84
N ASP A 155 -21.50 -11.71 6.78
CA ASP A 155 -22.92 -12.03 6.57
C ASP A 155 -23.13 -13.51 6.27
N ARG A 156 -22.29 -14.10 5.41
CA ARG A 156 -22.35 -15.53 5.05
C ARG A 156 -22.04 -16.46 6.22
N GLU A 157 -21.13 -16.05 7.10
CA GLU A 157 -20.82 -16.77 8.35
C GLU A 157 -21.83 -16.50 9.48
N GLY A 158 -22.88 -15.69 9.23
CA GLY A 158 -23.94 -15.41 10.21
C GLY A 158 -23.51 -14.49 11.36
N VAL A 159 -22.37 -13.80 11.23
CA VAL A 159 -21.90 -12.82 12.22
C VAL A 159 -22.76 -11.55 12.17
N LEU A 160 -23.17 -11.13 10.96
CA LEU A 160 -24.06 -10.00 10.78
C LEU A 160 -25.52 -10.44 10.95
N LYS A 161 -26.09 -10.18 12.13
CA LYS A 161 -27.51 -10.45 12.44
C LYS A 161 -28.45 -9.49 11.72
#